data_AF-A0A4U8TJI5-F1
#
_entry.id   AF-A0A4U8TJI5-F1
#
_cell.length_a   1.000
_cell.length_b   1.000
_cell.length_c   1.000
_cell.angle_alpha   90.00
_cell.angle_beta   90.00
_cell.angle_gamma   90.00
#
_symmetry.space_group_name_H-M   'P 1'
#
loop_
_entity.id
_entity.type
_entity.pdbx_description
1 polymer ?
#
loop_
_entity_poly.entity_id
_entity_poly.type
_entity_poly.pdbx_seq_one_letter_code
_entity_poly.pdbx_strand_id
1 'polypeptide(L)'
;MGLFNRLSIGAKIVSAIFIIITIAIALIVFVVSSIASNTLEDESDKLLSNTAARYKNLLTGAVGEVFGSTIAAKESVEAFLAKNAALNDDQLAEILSKVVNSNRYSTGGFIIMTKEYTQSRFQHSSHILPSGEFALFTIDRDLGPGGTFTQTMPTDILKQMPTIMESLKNDSITATPTYDIILDGKRHYVKGIIAPFIVRGKVIGIMGNFFNMEEIERILSNPELSVFQNDNRIVLNHEARIIINGEKDNQQATRLKDLLTLNTHPTAKIIAESALNHKAGIYTYTTLAGRNSKAALNVFEIYPGLGEYWSVISLAPFESIEEPIKKLQIVLIIMGILTILFTSLIFFVYIRSTIVKRIHHISHTLFEFFKYLNHERKNAPTPLKIVAQDEFGEMGMAINENIQKTQQGLDQDARAVEQSVLTAKTIESGDFKARITETPHNPQLNELKEVLNHMLDDLQEKIGSDTNEISRVFDSYTQLDFTTEVKDASGRVEVVTNTLGEEIRKMLSTSAAFAQTLGEEAQNLQEAV
;
A
#
# COMPACT_ATOMS: atom_id res chain seq x y z
N MET A 1 -26.86 -4.50 -0.52
CA MET A 1 -27.04 -5.79 -1.22
C MET A 1 -27.68 -5.69 -2.62
N GLY A 2 -28.47 -4.65 -2.96
CA GLY A 2 -29.17 -4.59 -4.26
C GLY A 2 -28.31 -4.39 -5.52
N LEU A 3 -27.14 -3.76 -5.43
CA LEU A 3 -26.29 -3.45 -6.59
C LEU A 3 -25.51 -4.67 -7.09
N PHE A 4 -24.98 -5.49 -6.18
CA PHE A 4 -24.17 -6.66 -6.50
C PHE A 4 -24.99 -7.74 -7.22
N ASN A 5 -26.26 -7.91 -6.84
CA ASN A 5 -27.14 -8.92 -7.42
C ASN A 5 -27.46 -8.68 -8.91
N ARG A 6 -27.38 -7.43 -9.38
CA ARG A 6 -27.65 -7.03 -10.77
C ARG A 6 -26.43 -7.14 -11.69
N LEU A 7 -25.24 -7.38 -11.14
CA LEU A 7 -24.02 -7.54 -11.91
C LEU A 7 -23.96 -8.91 -12.59
N SER A 8 -23.37 -8.96 -13.79
CA SER A 8 -23.03 -10.23 -14.43
C SER A 8 -22.04 -11.01 -13.55
N ILE A 9 -22.03 -12.34 -13.68
CA ILE A 9 -21.12 -13.20 -12.91
C ILE A 9 -19.66 -12.73 -13.06
N GLY A 10 -19.27 -12.34 -14.28
CA GLY A 10 -17.92 -11.85 -14.51
C GLY A 10 -17.59 -10.55 -13.77
N ALA A 11 -18.52 -9.59 -13.74
CA ALA A 11 -18.34 -8.35 -12.99
C ALA A 11 -18.26 -8.60 -11.47
N LYS A 12 -19.06 -9.54 -10.93
CA LYS A 12 -19.00 -9.92 -9.51
C LYS A 12 -17.60 -10.44 -9.11
N ILE A 13 -17.03 -11.33 -9.93
CA ILE A 13 -15.70 -11.90 -9.68
C ILE A 13 -14.63 -10.82 -9.72
N VAL A 14 -14.63 -9.97 -10.77
CA VAL A 14 -13.66 -8.88 -10.90
C VAL A 14 -13.76 -7.90 -9.73
N SER A 15 -14.97 -7.53 -9.29
CA SER A 15 -15.15 -6.67 -8.13
C SER A 15 -14.65 -7.30 -6.82
N ALA A 16 -14.83 -8.60 -6.62
CA ALA A 16 -14.32 -9.29 -5.43
C ALA A 16 -12.78 -9.28 -5.39
N ILE A 17 -12.14 -9.59 -6.52
CA ILE A 17 -10.68 -9.55 -6.66
C ILE A 17 -10.15 -8.13 -6.44
N PHE A 18 -10.80 -7.12 -7.03
CA PHE A 18 -10.45 -5.71 -6.83
C PHE A 18 -10.42 -5.34 -5.34
N ILE A 19 -11.43 -5.74 -4.57
CA ILE A 19 -11.51 -5.46 -3.12
C ILE A 19 -10.35 -6.14 -2.38
N ILE A 20 -10.07 -7.42 -2.68
CA ILE A 20 -8.99 -8.18 -2.04
C ILE A 20 -7.62 -7.52 -2.32
N ILE A 21 -7.35 -7.17 -3.58
CA ILE A 21 -6.09 -6.51 -3.96
C ILE A 21 -5.97 -5.13 -3.31
N THR A 22 -7.06 -4.38 -3.23
CA THR A 22 -7.09 -3.06 -2.57
C THR A 22 -6.72 -3.18 -1.10
N ILE A 23 -7.30 -4.15 -0.39
CA ILE A 23 -6.99 -4.42 1.02
C ILE A 23 -5.52 -4.84 1.18
N ALA A 24 -5.02 -5.72 0.30
CA ALA A 24 -3.62 -6.16 0.34
C ALA A 24 -2.63 -5.00 0.13
N ILE A 25 -2.90 -4.12 -0.83
CA ILE A 25 -2.07 -2.94 -1.08
C ILE A 25 -2.14 -1.96 0.09
N ALA A 26 -3.33 -1.72 0.64
CA ALA A 26 -3.48 -0.85 1.81
C ALA A 26 -2.68 -1.38 3.01
N LEU A 27 -2.68 -2.70 3.23
CA LEU A 27 -1.89 -3.35 4.27
C LEU A 27 -0.38 -3.18 4.02
N ILE A 28 0.08 -3.38 2.78
CA ILE A 28 1.49 -3.18 2.43
C ILE A 28 1.90 -1.73 2.66
N VAL A 29 1.11 -0.75 2.19
CA VAL A 29 1.37 0.68 2.40
C VAL A 29 1.46 0.99 3.89
N PHE A 30 0.56 0.46 4.70
CA PHE A 30 0.56 0.65 6.14
C PHE A 30 1.83 0.07 6.80
N VAL A 31 2.17 -1.19 6.51
CA VAL A 31 3.33 -1.86 7.11
C VAL A 31 4.64 -1.17 6.71
N VAL A 32 4.81 -0.89 5.41
CA VAL A 32 6.00 -0.20 4.91
C VAL A 32 6.11 1.20 5.49
N SER A 33 5.00 1.95 5.59
CA SER A 33 5.00 3.28 6.20
C SER A 33 5.36 3.24 7.67
N SER A 34 4.85 2.26 8.42
CA SER A 34 5.14 2.11 9.85
C SER A 34 6.61 1.76 10.09
N ILE A 35 7.16 0.82 9.32
CA ILE A 35 8.58 0.47 9.42
C ILE A 35 9.45 1.66 9.02
N ALA A 36 9.15 2.33 7.90
CA ALA A 36 9.90 3.50 7.45
C ALA A 36 9.86 4.65 8.46
N SER A 37 8.71 4.89 9.08
CA SER A 37 8.56 5.92 10.13
C SER A 37 9.42 5.64 11.34
N ASN A 38 9.37 4.42 11.87
CA ASN A 38 10.16 4.03 13.05
C ASN A 38 11.66 4.10 12.76
N THR A 39 12.09 3.64 11.58
CA THR A 39 13.50 3.72 11.16
C THR A 39 13.97 5.17 11.01
N LEU A 40 13.16 6.03 10.38
CA LEU A 40 13.52 7.44 10.22
C LEU A 40 13.53 8.20 11.54
N GLU A 41 12.66 7.82 12.48
CA GLU A 41 12.68 8.40 13.82
C GLU A 41 14.02 8.12 14.51
N ASP A 42 14.46 6.86 14.56
CA ASP A 42 15.73 6.44 15.17
C ASP A 42 16.96 7.03 14.44
N GLU A 43 16.97 7.00 13.11
CA GLU A 43 18.07 7.59 12.34
C GLU A 43 18.13 9.12 12.48
N SER A 44 16.97 9.80 12.57
CA SER A 44 16.94 11.24 12.82
C SER A 44 17.48 11.60 14.21
N ASP A 45 17.23 10.77 15.23
CA ASP A 45 17.77 10.97 16.59
C ASP A 45 19.28 10.86 16.60
N LYS A 46 19.84 9.82 15.97
CA LYS A 46 21.29 9.63 15.83
C LYS A 46 21.92 10.78 15.07
N LEU A 47 21.33 11.14 13.93
CA LEU A 47 21.86 12.20 13.06
C LEU A 47 21.85 13.55 13.77
N LEU A 48 20.75 13.91 14.45
CA LEU A 48 20.65 15.14 15.23
C LEU A 48 21.59 15.17 16.44
N SER A 49 21.73 14.03 17.14
CA SER A 49 22.69 13.93 18.25
C SER A 49 24.11 14.16 17.77
N ASN A 50 24.46 13.59 16.61
CA ASN A 50 25.75 13.79 15.96
C ASN A 50 25.96 15.23 15.49
N THR A 51 24.94 15.90 14.93
CA THR A 51 25.07 17.31 14.55
C THR A 51 25.24 18.21 15.77
N ALA A 52 24.49 17.98 16.86
CA ALA A 52 24.67 18.71 18.11
C ALA A 52 26.08 18.50 18.70
N ALA A 53 26.59 17.27 18.69
CA ALA A 53 27.96 16.97 19.11
C ALA A 53 29.02 17.64 18.21
N ARG A 54 28.79 17.67 16.89
CA ARG A 54 29.64 18.38 15.93
C ARG A 54 29.70 19.88 16.21
N TYR A 55 28.55 20.51 16.49
CA TYR A 55 28.51 21.93 16.82
C TYR A 55 29.17 22.24 18.16
N LYS A 56 28.96 21.38 19.17
CA LYS A 56 29.74 21.43 20.42
C LYS A 56 31.24 21.42 20.11
N ASN A 57 31.71 20.44 19.33
CA ASN A 57 33.14 20.28 19.06
C ASN A 57 33.73 21.49 18.33
N LEU A 58 32.97 22.09 17.42
CA LEU A 58 33.34 23.33 16.74
C LEU A 58 33.48 24.49 17.75
N LEU A 59 32.49 24.65 18.65
CA LEU A 59 32.52 25.68 19.68
C LEU A 59 33.67 25.48 20.66
N THR A 60 33.87 24.26 21.17
CA THR A 60 34.97 23.93 22.08
C THR A 60 36.33 24.11 21.41
N GLY A 61 36.44 23.83 20.10
CA GLY A 61 37.66 24.06 19.33
C GLY A 61 37.99 25.55 19.22
N ALA A 62 37.00 26.36 18.80
CA ALA A 62 37.16 27.80 18.64
C ALA A 62 37.48 28.50 19.97
N VAL A 63 36.76 28.13 21.03
CA VAL A 63 37.01 28.65 22.38
C VAL A 63 38.37 28.17 22.90
N GLY A 64 38.70 26.90 22.69
CA GLY A 64 39.97 26.31 23.11
C GLY A 64 41.18 27.00 22.47
N GLU A 65 41.06 27.45 21.22
CA GLU A 65 42.09 28.24 20.54
C GLU A 65 42.33 29.57 21.26
N VAL A 66 41.26 30.31 21.60
CA VAL A 66 41.35 31.61 22.32
C VAL A 66 41.86 31.41 23.74
N PHE A 67 41.30 30.45 24.46
CA PHE A 67 41.73 30.12 25.81
C PHE A 67 43.21 29.72 25.84
N GLY A 68 43.61 28.77 24.99
CA GLY A 68 44.98 28.27 24.93
C GLY A 68 46.00 29.36 24.58
N SER A 69 45.71 30.21 23.59
CA SER A 69 46.63 31.29 23.21
C SER A 69 46.78 32.33 24.32
N THR A 70 45.68 32.67 25.01
CA THR A 70 45.72 33.60 26.15
C THR A 70 46.49 33.04 27.34
N ILE A 71 46.26 31.78 27.71
CA ILE A 71 46.99 31.16 28.83
C ILE A 71 48.48 31.04 28.50
N ALA A 72 48.83 30.59 27.30
CA ALA A 72 50.24 30.48 26.89
C ALA A 72 50.97 31.84 26.92
N ALA A 73 50.32 32.90 26.43
CA ALA A 73 50.89 34.24 26.48
C ALA A 73 50.97 34.79 27.91
N LYS A 74 49.96 34.50 28.74
CA LYS A 74 49.98 34.86 30.17
C LYS A 74 51.20 34.25 30.86
N GLU A 75 51.41 32.95 30.69
CA GLU A 75 52.53 32.23 31.32
C GLU A 75 53.89 32.77 30.86
N SER A 76 54.01 33.12 29.57
CA SER A 76 55.21 33.73 29.01
C SER A 76 55.51 35.09 29.67
N VAL A 77 54.52 35.99 29.71
CA VAL A 77 54.68 37.32 30.33
C VAL A 77 54.98 37.19 31.82
N GLU A 78 54.26 36.33 32.54
CA GLU A 78 54.47 36.11 33.98
C GLU A 78 55.89 35.61 34.28
N ALA A 79 56.44 34.71 33.47
CA ALA A 79 57.81 34.22 33.63
C ALA A 79 58.86 35.34 33.49
N PHE A 80 58.65 36.31 32.58
CA PHE A 80 59.52 37.48 32.45
C PHE A 80 59.39 38.40 33.67
N LEU A 81 58.15 38.68 34.11
CA LEU A 81 57.88 39.53 35.27
C LEU A 81 58.46 38.92 36.56
N ALA A 82 58.40 37.59 36.72
CA ALA A 82 58.96 36.87 37.87
C ALA A 82 60.50 36.97 37.96
N LYS A 83 61.19 37.04 36.82
CA LYS A 83 62.65 37.26 36.73
C LYS A 83 63.05 38.72 36.89
N ASN A 84 62.12 39.60 37.24
CA ASN A 84 62.33 41.03 37.37
C ASN A 84 62.73 41.72 36.05
N ALA A 85 62.55 41.06 34.89
CA ALA A 85 62.86 41.64 33.59
C ALA A 85 61.97 42.87 33.32
N ALA A 86 62.56 43.92 32.77
CA ALA A 86 61.83 45.11 32.36
C ALA A 86 61.17 44.84 31.00
N LEU A 87 59.90 44.45 31.01
CA LEU A 87 59.06 44.48 29.82
C LEU A 87 58.61 45.92 29.59
N ASN A 88 58.89 46.47 28.41
CA ASN A 88 58.42 47.80 28.02
C ASN A 88 57.07 47.73 27.28
N ASP A 89 56.49 48.91 27.04
CA ASP A 89 55.21 49.09 26.35
C ASP A 89 55.17 48.35 25.00
N ASP A 90 56.23 48.49 24.18
CA ASP A 90 56.31 47.90 22.84
C ASP A 90 56.33 46.36 22.89
N GLN A 91 57.06 45.77 23.84
CA GLN A 91 57.11 44.31 24.02
C GLN A 91 55.76 43.75 24.45
N LEU A 92 55.06 44.42 25.38
CA LEU A 92 53.72 43.99 25.79
C LEU A 92 52.71 44.16 24.64
N ALA A 93 52.82 45.25 23.87
CA ALA A 93 51.99 45.49 22.69
C ALA A 93 52.23 44.43 21.60
N GLU A 94 53.49 44.04 21.36
CA GLU A 94 53.82 42.99 20.40
C GLU A 94 53.27 41.63 20.83
N ILE A 95 53.47 41.23 22.09
CA ILE A 95 52.90 39.98 22.63
C ILE A 95 51.39 39.97 22.46
N LEU A 96 50.71 41.06 22.85
CA LEU A 96 49.26 41.16 22.75
C LEU A 96 48.78 41.10 21.29
N SER A 97 49.45 41.80 20.39
CA SER A 97 49.18 41.75 18.95
C SER A 97 49.33 40.33 18.39
N LYS A 98 50.36 39.58 18.78
CA LYS A 98 50.54 38.19 18.35
C LYS A 98 49.44 37.27 18.88
N VAL A 99 48.98 37.46 20.13
CA VAL A 99 47.86 36.68 20.69
C VAL A 99 46.59 36.87 19.88
N VAL A 100 46.28 38.12 19.52
CA VAL A 100 45.09 38.46 18.74
C VAL A 100 45.23 37.96 17.31
N ASN A 101 46.33 38.30 16.62
CA ASN A 101 46.55 38.01 15.20
C ASN A 101 46.77 36.53 14.88
N SER A 102 47.18 35.72 15.87
CA SER A 102 47.37 34.27 15.68
C SER A 102 46.07 33.47 15.80
N ASN A 103 44.96 34.12 16.18
CA ASN A 103 43.71 33.45 16.48
C ASN A 103 42.55 34.05 15.69
N ARG A 104 41.97 33.26 14.79
CA ARG A 104 40.87 33.71 13.92
C ARG A 104 39.57 34.05 14.66
N TYR A 105 39.43 33.57 15.91
CA TYR A 105 38.27 33.76 16.75
C TYR A 105 38.47 34.86 17.79
N SER A 106 39.59 35.59 17.73
CA SER A 106 39.88 36.72 18.59
C SER A 106 39.42 38.04 17.93
N THR A 107 38.56 38.80 18.60
CA THR A 107 38.24 40.18 18.19
C THR A 107 39.29 41.17 18.68
N GLY A 108 39.93 40.90 19.81
CA GLY A 108 40.90 41.79 20.43
C GLY A 108 41.31 41.32 21.81
N GLY A 109 42.36 41.90 22.36
CA GLY A 109 42.88 41.55 23.67
C GLY A 109 43.29 42.79 24.45
N PHE A 110 43.54 42.61 25.74
CA PHE A 110 44.03 43.69 26.61
C PHE A 110 45.06 43.18 27.61
N ILE A 111 45.88 44.11 28.10
CA ILE A 111 46.78 43.92 29.23
C ILE A 111 46.55 45.10 30.17
N ILE A 112 46.24 44.85 31.44
CA ILE A 112 46.07 45.88 32.45
C ILE A 112 46.94 45.55 33.66
N MET A 113 47.79 46.48 34.09
CA MET A 113 48.59 46.34 35.31
C MET A 113 47.94 47.08 36.47
N THR A 114 48.10 46.56 37.68
CA THR A 114 47.65 47.22 38.91
C THR A 114 48.32 48.57 39.10
N LYS A 115 47.64 49.52 39.77
CA LYS A 115 48.18 50.87 40.03
C LYS A 115 49.54 50.81 40.71
N GLU A 116 49.70 49.93 41.70
CA GLU A 116 50.95 49.76 42.43
C GLU A 116 52.08 49.27 41.51
N TYR A 117 51.79 48.32 40.61
CA TYR A 117 52.79 47.82 39.68
C TYR A 117 53.14 48.86 38.61
N THR A 118 52.14 49.56 38.06
CA THR A 118 52.32 50.68 37.12
C THR A 118 53.21 51.76 37.70
N GLN A 119 52.94 52.20 38.94
CA GLN A 119 53.79 53.17 39.63
C GLN A 119 55.22 52.66 39.85
N SER A 120 55.46 51.36 39.90
CA SER A 120 56.83 50.84 40.10
C SER A 120 57.61 50.62 38.80
N ARG A 121 56.94 50.40 37.66
CA ARG A 121 57.58 49.93 36.41
C ARG A 121 57.20 50.68 35.13
N PHE A 122 56.04 51.33 35.09
CA PHE A 122 55.48 51.94 33.88
C PHE A 122 55.18 53.44 34.05
N GLN A 123 55.85 54.14 34.98
CA GLN A 123 55.57 55.56 35.32
C GLN A 123 55.65 56.52 34.12
N HIS A 124 56.42 56.16 33.09
CA HIS A 124 56.64 56.98 31.89
C HIS A 124 55.86 56.48 30.66
N SER A 125 54.99 55.48 30.83
CA SER A 125 54.18 54.95 29.74
C SER A 125 53.14 55.96 29.26
N SER A 126 52.88 55.99 27.96
CA SER A 126 51.77 56.75 27.37
C SER A 126 50.40 56.05 27.49
N HIS A 127 50.39 54.81 28.01
CA HIS A 127 49.21 53.95 28.13
C HIS A 127 48.65 53.87 29.55
N ILE A 128 48.90 54.89 30.38
CA ILE A 128 48.37 54.97 31.74
C ILE A 128 46.97 55.60 31.69
N LEU A 129 45.98 54.91 32.27
CA LEU A 129 44.63 55.42 32.44
C LEU A 129 44.59 56.55 33.48
N PRO A 130 43.59 57.45 33.43
CA PRO A 130 43.40 58.48 34.46
C PRO A 130 43.29 57.92 35.89
N SER A 131 42.87 56.65 36.02
CA SER A 131 42.76 55.95 37.29
C SER A 131 44.11 55.48 37.86
N GLY A 132 45.17 55.42 37.06
CA GLY A 132 46.54 55.10 37.46
C GLY A 132 47.07 53.73 37.01
N GLU A 133 46.23 52.89 36.39
CA GLU A 133 46.61 51.61 35.80
C GLU A 133 47.23 51.79 34.41
N PHE A 134 48.27 51.02 34.11
CA PHE A 134 48.73 50.83 32.73
C PHE A 134 47.75 49.91 32.02
N ALA A 135 47.26 50.29 30.84
CA ALA A 135 46.25 49.52 30.12
C ALA A 135 46.45 49.59 28.61
N LEU A 136 46.86 48.47 28.02
CA LEU A 136 46.95 48.26 26.58
C LEU A 136 45.73 47.51 26.07
N PHE A 137 45.32 47.84 24.85
CA PHE A 137 44.27 47.16 24.12
C PHE A 137 44.67 47.00 22.67
N THR A 138 44.49 45.80 22.14
CA THR A 138 44.69 45.50 20.73
C THR A 138 43.38 45.00 20.14
N ILE A 139 42.96 45.56 19.01
CA ILE A 139 41.81 45.08 18.24
C ILE A 139 42.28 44.55 16.90
N ASP A 140 41.69 43.44 16.47
CA ASP A 140 41.82 42.99 15.09
C ASP A 140 40.87 43.79 14.17
N ARG A 141 41.44 44.53 13.21
CA ARG A 141 40.67 45.29 12.23
C ARG A 141 40.57 44.60 10.86
N ASP A 142 41.26 43.48 10.64
CA ASP A 142 41.27 42.78 9.34
C ASP A 142 41.52 41.27 9.49
N LEU A 143 40.73 40.41 8.83
CA LEU A 143 40.74 38.94 9.00
C LEU A 143 42.02 38.22 8.47
N GLY A 144 43.10 38.95 8.14
CA GLY A 144 44.35 38.45 7.57
C GLY A 144 45.60 38.86 8.37
N PRO A 145 46.80 38.29 8.08
CA PRO A 145 48.00 38.58 8.85
C PRO A 145 48.45 40.04 8.68
N GLY A 146 48.42 40.83 9.78
CA GLY A 146 48.91 42.21 9.81
C GLY A 146 47.86 43.29 10.10
N GLY A 147 46.63 42.92 10.49
CA GLY A 147 45.49 43.83 10.69
C GLY A 147 45.27 44.38 12.12
N THR A 148 46.11 44.03 13.10
CA THR A 148 45.86 44.43 14.49
C THR A 148 46.32 45.85 14.80
N PHE A 149 45.52 46.60 15.57
CA PHE A 149 45.84 47.95 16.02
C PHE A 149 45.88 48.00 17.55
N THR A 150 47.02 48.45 18.11
CA THR A 150 47.22 48.58 19.56
C THR A 150 47.13 50.04 20.00
N GLN A 151 46.40 50.28 21.08
CA GLN A 151 46.18 51.60 21.68
C GLN A 151 46.04 51.48 23.21
N THR A 152 45.94 52.63 23.89
CA THR A 152 45.50 52.67 25.29
C THR A 152 44.09 52.12 25.42
N MET A 153 43.82 51.31 26.45
CA MET A 153 42.50 50.70 26.69
C MET A 153 41.40 51.76 26.70
N PRO A 154 40.42 51.69 25.78
CA PRO A 154 39.32 52.64 25.76
C PRO A 154 38.51 52.57 27.06
N THR A 155 38.35 53.72 27.72
CA THR A 155 37.61 53.79 28.99
C THR A 155 36.13 53.41 28.81
N ASP A 156 35.56 53.60 27.62
CA ASP A 156 34.19 53.20 27.31
C ASP A 156 34.00 51.69 27.26
N ILE A 157 35.03 50.90 26.91
CA ILE A 157 34.97 49.43 27.05
C ILE A 157 34.92 49.07 28.53
N LEU A 158 35.77 49.69 29.36
CA LEU A 158 35.81 49.43 30.80
C LEU A 158 34.49 49.80 31.51
N LYS A 159 33.79 50.85 31.03
CA LYS A 159 32.45 51.21 31.52
C LYS A 159 31.39 50.18 31.13
N GLN A 160 31.45 49.69 29.88
CA GLN A 160 30.52 48.66 29.38
C GLN A 160 30.76 47.29 30.03
N MET A 161 32.02 46.98 30.38
CA MET A 161 32.48 45.70 30.90
C MET A 161 33.23 45.86 32.23
N PRO A 162 32.53 46.21 33.34
CA PRO A 162 33.16 46.46 34.64
C PRO A 162 33.91 45.23 35.21
N THR A 163 33.49 44.02 34.81
CA THR A 163 34.11 42.74 35.20
C THR A 163 35.59 42.66 34.87
N ILE A 164 36.06 43.42 33.87
CA ILE A 164 37.48 43.48 33.51
C ILE A 164 38.31 44.05 34.67
N MET A 165 37.91 45.21 35.20
CA MET A 165 38.64 45.85 36.30
C MET A 165 38.46 45.11 37.62
N GLU A 166 37.30 44.49 37.83
CA GLU A 166 37.05 43.63 39.00
C GLU A 166 38.01 42.43 39.04
N SER A 167 38.38 41.89 37.87
CA SER A 167 39.28 40.74 37.76
C SER A 167 40.71 41.02 38.20
N LEU A 168 41.14 42.29 38.33
CA LEU A 168 42.45 42.63 38.93
C LEU A 168 42.58 42.20 40.39
N LYS A 169 41.46 41.90 41.06
CA LYS A 169 41.44 41.41 42.45
C LYS A 169 41.43 39.88 42.56
N ASN A 170 41.29 39.18 41.43
CA ASN A 170 41.13 37.73 41.40
C ASN A 170 42.45 37.06 41.02
N ASP A 171 42.79 35.98 41.71
CA ASP A 171 43.99 35.16 41.46
C ASP A 171 43.69 33.91 40.59
N SER A 172 42.45 33.77 40.13
CA SER A 172 42.03 32.73 39.19
C SER A 172 41.67 33.32 37.83
N ILE A 173 41.72 32.48 36.79
CA ILE A 173 41.17 32.82 35.48
C ILE A 173 39.66 33.06 35.63
N THR A 174 39.16 34.10 34.98
CA THR A 174 37.73 34.44 34.96
C THR A 174 37.25 34.65 33.52
N ALA A 175 35.95 34.54 33.31
CA ALA A 175 35.31 34.91 32.06
C ALA A 175 34.34 36.05 32.30
N THR A 176 34.16 36.91 31.31
CA THR A 176 33.11 37.93 31.34
C THR A 176 31.78 37.31 30.92
N PRO A 177 30.63 37.90 31.27
CA PRO A 177 29.40 37.70 30.50
C PRO A 177 29.63 37.96 29.01
N THR A 178 28.68 37.54 28.17
CA THR A 178 28.69 37.92 26.76
C THR A 178 28.13 39.34 26.62
N TYR A 179 28.81 40.21 25.88
CA TYR A 179 28.43 41.61 25.68
C TYR A 179 28.27 41.95 24.21
N ASP A 180 27.32 42.84 23.91
CA ASP A 180 27.26 43.59 22.66
C ASP A 180 27.80 44.99 22.98
N ILE A 181 29.05 45.24 22.61
CA ILE A 181 29.76 46.49 22.94
C ILE A 181 29.88 47.38 21.71
N ILE A 182 30.02 48.68 21.95
CA ILE A 182 30.36 49.65 20.91
C ILE A 182 31.84 50.01 21.04
N LEU A 183 32.59 49.84 19.96
CA LEU A 183 34.00 50.18 19.83
C LEU A 183 34.24 50.82 18.46
N ASP A 184 34.87 51.98 18.42
CA ASP A 184 35.11 52.77 17.20
C ASP A 184 33.83 53.01 16.36
N GLY A 185 32.68 53.17 17.03
CA GLY A 185 31.38 53.36 16.39
C GLY A 185 30.78 52.10 15.75
N LYS A 186 31.45 50.95 15.87
CA LYS A 186 30.96 49.64 15.41
C LYS A 186 30.50 48.80 16.59
N ARG A 187 29.47 48.00 16.38
CA ARG A 187 29.04 46.98 17.34
C ARG A 187 29.93 45.76 17.23
N HIS A 188 30.28 45.19 18.37
CA HIS A 188 31.04 43.96 18.48
C HIS A 188 30.39 43.06 19.53
N TYR A 189 30.02 41.86 19.12
CA TYR A 189 29.51 40.84 20.02
C TYR A 189 30.65 39.94 20.53
N VAL A 190 30.95 40.03 21.83
CA VAL A 190 32.17 39.44 22.40
C VAL A 190 31.96 38.77 23.74
N LYS A 191 32.84 37.83 24.07
CA LYS A 191 32.99 37.29 25.42
C LYS A 191 34.47 37.28 25.80
N GLY A 192 34.83 37.84 26.94
CA GLY A 192 36.22 37.91 27.40
C GLY A 192 36.61 36.69 28.24
N ILE A 193 37.80 36.16 28.00
CA ILE A 193 38.54 35.36 28.97
C ILE A 193 39.64 36.24 29.57
N ILE A 194 39.84 36.16 30.89
CA ILE A 194 40.76 37.02 31.65
C ILE A 194 41.65 36.15 32.52
N ALA A 195 42.96 36.29 32.36
CA ALA A 195 43.96 35.55 33.11
C ALA A 195 44.82 36.54 33.94
N PRO A 196 44.95 36.35 35.26
CA PRO A 196 45.76 37.21 36.11
C PRO A 196 47.25 36.92 35.99
N PHE A 197 48.08 37.95 36.05
CA PHE A 197 49.52 37.84 36.26
C PHE A 197 49.82 37.79 37.74
N ILE A 198 50.41 36.69 38.21
CA ILE A 198 50.71 36.44 39.61
C ILE A 198 52.21 36.33 39.79
N VAL A 199 52.79 37.25 40.54
CA VAL A 199 54.22 37.22 40.88
C VAL A 199 54.35 37.23 42.39
N ARG A 200 55.04 36.21 42.92
CA ARG A 200 55.24 36.02 44.38
C ARG A 200 53.92 36.02 45.16
N GLY A 201 52.88 35.39 44.61
CA GLY A 201 51.56 35.28 45.23
C GLY A 201 50.72 36.55 45.21
N LYS A 202 51.16 37.62 44.52
CA LYS A 202 50.39 38.86 44.35
C LYS A 202 49.96 39.01 42.90
N VAL A 203 48.69 39.34 42.69
CA VAL A 203 48.19 39.77 41.38
C VAL A 203 48.77 41.15 41.06
N ILE A 204 49.52 41.25 39.96
CA ILE A 204 50.18 42.49 39.52
C ILE A 204 49.56 43.08 38.26
N GLY A 205 48.73 42.31 37.57
CA GLY A 205 47.97 42.71 36.40
C GLY A 205 47.11 41.57 35.87
N ILE A 206 46.47 41.79 34.73
CA ILE A 206 45.65 40.83 34.00
C ILE A 206 45.95 40.95 32.50
N MET A 207 45.78 39.84 31.78
CA MET A 207 45.64 39.80 30.34
C MET A 207 44.26 39.23 30.00
N GLY A 208 43.62 39.74 28.96
CA GLY A 208 42.41 39.15 28.46
C GLY A 208 42.34 39.10 26.95
N ASN A 209 41.44 38.26 26.46
CA ASN A 209 41.17 38.08 25.05
C ASN A 209 39.67 37.97 24.82
N PHE A 210 39.17 38.67 23.81
CA PHE A 210 37.76 38.74 23.44
C PHE A 210 37.48 37.74 22.33
N PHE A 211 36.72 36.71 22.68
CA PHE A 211 36.16 35.75 21.74
C PHE A 211 35.11 36.42 20.86
N ASN A 212 35.27 36.27 19.54
CA ASN A 212 34.40 36.85 18.52
C ASN A 212 33.12 36.03 18.37
N MET A 213 32.05 36.46 19.03
CA MET A 213 30.77 35.76 18.99
C MET A 213 30.06 35.91 17.64
N GLU A 214 30.29 37.02 16.92
CA GLU A 214 29.76 37.24 15.57
C GLU A 214 30.33 36.24 14.56
N GLU A 215 31.62 35.94 14.66
CA GLU A 215 32.26 34.94 13.79
C GLU A 215 31.69 33.54 14.04
N ILE A 216 31.38 33.21 15.30
CA ILE A 216 30.72 31.95 15.64
C ILE A 216 29.28 31.89 15.12
N GLU A 217 28.52 32.98 15.26
CA GLU A 217 27.19 33.10 14.64
C GLU A 217 27.29 32.89 13.13
N ARG A 218 28.25 33.51 12.45
CA ARG A 218 28.48 33.34 11.01
C ARG A 218 28.75 31.88 10.63
N ILE A 219 29.58 31.19 11.40
CA ILE A 219 29.91 29.77 11.17
C ILE A 219 28.68 28.89 11.40
N LEU A 220 27.96 29.07 12.51
CA LEU A 220 26.77 28.29 12.83
C LEU A 220 25.56 28.65 11.96
N SER A 221 25.58 29.77 11.25
CA SER A 221 24.62 30.12 10.20
C SER A 221 24.99 29.59 8.81
N ASN A 222 26.11 28.88 8.64
CA ASN A 222 26.52 28.38 7.33
C ASN A 222 25.55 27.26 6.85
N PRO A 223 24.89 27.40 5.70
CA PRO A 223 24.01 26.36 5.15
C PRO A 223 24.74 25.04 4.83
N GLU A 224 26.06 25.03 4.63
CA GLU A 224 26.83 23.80 4.39
C GLU A 224 26.84 22.85 5.59
N LEU A 225 26.55 23.36 6.79
CA LEU A 225 26.39 22.53 7.98
C LEU A 225 24.99 21.88 8.03
N SER A 226 24.05 22.27 7.14
CA SER A 226 22.66 21.83 7.23
C SER A 226 22.50 20.39 6.83
N VAL A 227 21.73 19.65 7.63
CA VAL A 227 21.46 18.23 7.40
C VAL A 227 19.98 18.00 7.05
N PHE A 228 19.11 18.86 7.57
CA PHE A 228 17.69 18.87 7.24
C PHE A 228 17.33 20.21 6.60
N GLN A 229 16.28 20.22 5.78
CA GLN A 229 15.77 21.48 5.24
C GLN A 229 15.17 22.31 6.37
N ASN A 230 15.47 23.61 6.35
CA ASN A 230 15.03 24.55 7.38
C ASN A 230 15.46 24.15 8.80
N ASP A 231 16.59 23.46 8.93
CA ASP A 231 17.22 23.23 10.22
C ASP A 231 17.69 24.54 10.84
N ASN A 232 17.88 24.54 12.16
CA ASN A 232 18.44 25.70 12.86
C ASN A 232 19.38 25.23 13.98
N ARG A 233 20.31 26.09 14.39
CA ARG A 233 21.19 25.88 15.53
C ARG A 233 21.02 27.01 16.52
N ILE A 234 20.82 26.67 17.78
CA ILE A 234 20.72 27.65 18.86
C ILE A 234 21.75 27.29 19.91
N VAL A 235 22.40 28.29 20.49
CA VAL A 235 23.27 28.09 21.66
C VAL A 235 22.73 28.90 22.82
N LEU A 236 22.62 28.25 23.98
CA LEU A 236 22.23 28.85 25.24
C LEU A 236 23.43 28.94 26.20
N ASN A 237 23.47 29.98 27.02
CA ASN A 237 24.39 30.05 28.16
C ASN A 237 23.82 29.30 29.39
N HIS A 238 24.56 29.35 30.50
CA HIS A 238 24.19 28.73 31.78
C HIS A 238 22.95 29.34 32.45
N GLU A 239 22.40 30.43 31.91
CA GLU A 239 21.16 31.07 32.36
C GLU A 239 19.98 30.79 31.40
N ALA A 240 20.15 29.87 30.44
CA ALA A 240 19.19 29.60 29.36
C ALA A 240 18.86 30.82 28.47
N ARG A 241 19.78 31.79 28.36
CA ARG A 241 19.69 32.88 27.39
C ARG A 241 20.27 32.48 26.05
N ILE A 242 19.63 32.92 24.97
CA ILE A 242 20.10 32.67 23.60
C ILE A 242 21.33 33.54 23.36
N ILE A 243 22.49 32.91 23.21
CA ILE A 243 23.74 33.61 22.89
C ILE A 243 24.10 33.52 21.41
N ILE A 244 23.58 32.53 20.68
CA ILE A 244 23.80 32.35 19.24
C ILE A 244 22.49 31.83 18.64
N ASN A 245 22.10 32.40 17.49
CA ASN A 245 21.05 31.86 16.64
C ASN A 245 21.56 31.70 15.20
N GLY A 246 21.46 30.48 14.67
CA GLY A 246 21.88 30.14 13.32
C GLY A 246 20.99 30.76 12.25
N GLU A 247 19.76 31.14 12.58
CA GLU A 247 18.82 31.80 11.67
C GLU A 247 19.11 33.31 11.64
N LYS A 248 19.71 33.78 10.52
CA LYS A 248 20.23 35.14 10.37
C LYS A 248 19.23 36.24 10.70
N ASP A 249 17.99 36.09 10.24
CA ASP A 249 16.94 37.09 10.44
C ASP A 249 16.54 37.23 11.91
N ASN A 250 16.80 36.21 12.73
CA ASN A 250 16.46 36.17 14.14
C ASN A 250 17.63 36.49 15.08
N GLN A 251 18.86 36.63 14.59
CA GLN A 251 20.05 36.86 15.43
C GLN A 251 19.88 38.07 16.35
N GLN A 252 19.66 39.25 15.78
CA GLN A 252 19.55 40.50 16.54
C GLN A 252 18.34 40.51 17.51
N ALA A 253 17.24 39.88 17.13
CA ALA A 253 16.03 39.82 17.96
C ALA A 253 16.17 38.87 19.15
N THR A 254 17.04 37.85 19.05
CA THR A 254 17.18 36.79 20.05
C THR A 254 18.41 36.91 20.94
N ARG A 255 19.43 37.63 20.49
CA ARG A 255 20.71 37.80 21.19
C ARG A 255 20.52 38.26 22.64
N LEU A 256 21.10 37.50 23.57
CA LEU A 256 21.09 37.69 25.04
C LEU A 256 19.71 37.71 25.70
N LYS A 257 18.65 37.33 24.99
CA LYS A 257 17.31 37.22 25.55
C LYS A 257 17.11 35.88 26.23
N ASP A 258 16.33 35.89 27.30
CA ASP A 258 15.91 34.68 27.99
C ASP A 258 15.00 33.84 27.08
N LEU A 259 15.30 32.55 26.94
CA LEU A 259 14.55 31.66 26.05
C LEU A 259 13.06 31.61 26.41
N LEU A 260 12.71 31.60 27.70
CA LEU A 260 11.33 31.46 28.16
C LEU A 260 10.55 32.76 28.03
N THR A 261 11.23 33.91 28.04
CA THR A 261 10.61 35.20 27.71
C THR A 261 10.25 35.31 26.23
N LEU A 262 11.08 34.75 25.33
CA LEU A 262 10.85 34.78 23.89
C LEU A 262 9.90 33.69 23.40
N ASN A 263 10.00 32.50 23.98
CA ASN A 263 9.22 31.34 23.58
C ASN A 263 8.41 30.81 24.77
N THR A 264 7.13 31.18 24.80
CA THR A 264 6.20 30.78 25.85
C THR A 264 5.64 29.36 25.68
N HIS A 265 6.01 28.66 24.60
CA HIS A 265 5.54 27.29 24.35
C HIS A 265 6.08 26.32 25.41
N PRO A 266 5.28 25.36 25.93
CA PRO A 266 5.71 24.43 26.98
C PRO A 266 6.99 23.64 26.67
N THR A 267 7.26 23.37 25.39
CA THR A 267 8.49 22.70 24.96
C THR A 267 9.76 23.51 25.22
N ALA A 268 9.68 24.85 25.20
CA ALA A 268 10.81 25.71 25.49
C ALA A 268 11.25 25.59 26.95
N LYS A 269 10.30 25.38 27.87
CA LYS A 269 10.56 25.10 29.28
C LYS A 269 11.39 23.83 29.47
N ILE A 270 11.05 22.76 28.76
CA ILE A 270 11.79 21.48 28.81
C ILE A 270 13.23 21.69 28.33
N ILE A 271 13.43 22.43 27.24
CA ILE A 271 14.76 22.76 26.72
C ILE A 271 15.57 23.59 27.71
N ALA A 272 14.98 24.65 28.27
CA ALA A 272 15.66 25.51 29.25
C ALA A 272 16.04 24.72 30.52
N GLU A 273 15.12 23.94 31.09
CA GLU A 273 15.39 23.10 32.26
C GLU A 273 16.45 22.05 31.98
N SER A 274 16.46 21.47 30.79
CA SER A 274 17.49 20.48 30.40
C SER A 274 18.86 21.13 30.26
N ALA A 275 18.94 22.33 29.67
CA ALA A 275 20.16 23.12 29.59
C ALA A 275 20.69 23.47 31.00
N LEU A 276 19.83 24.01 31.87
CA LEU A 276 20.18 24.42 33.24
C LEU A 276 20.63 23.24 34.13
N ASN A 277 20.07 22.05 33.91
CA ASN A 277 20.43 20.83 34.65
C ASN A 277 21.53 20.00 33.96
N HIS A 278 22.16 20.54 32.92
CA HIS A 278 23.22 19.87 32.15
C HIS A 278 22.81 18.51 31.55
N LYS A 279 21.55 18.37 31.12
CA LYS A 279 20.99 17.12 30.57
C LYS A 279 20.96 17.14 29.05
N ALA A 280 21.93 16.49 28.44
CA ALA A 280 21.89 16.21 27.00
C ALA A 280 20.75 15.23 26.63
N GLY A 281 20.22 15.32 25.42
CA GLY A 281 19.17 14.42 24.95
C GLY A 281 18.43 14.90 23.70
N ILE A 282 17.48 14.09 23.27
CA ILE A 282 16.53 14.42 22.22
C ILE A 282 15.22 14.90 22.86
N TYR A 283 14.69 16.00 22.33
CA TYR A 283 13.47 16.64 22.79
C TYR A 283 12.61 17.08 21.61
N THR A 284 11.37 17.44 21.90
CA THR A 284 10.53 18.22 20.98
C THR A 284 10.66 19.69 21.32
N TYR A 285 10.77 20.53 20.28
CA TYR A 285 10.82 21.99 20.41
C TYR A 285 9.99 22.66 19.32
N THR A 286 9.03 23.48 19.74
CA THR A 286 8.32 24.38 18.82
C THR A 286 9.10 25.69 18.76
N THR A 287 9.54 26.08 17.56
CA THR A 287 10.35 27.29 17.35
C THR A 287 9.55 28.57 17.55
N LEU A 288 10.24 29.72 17.59
CA LEU A 288 9.62 31.05 17.62
C LEU A 288 8.66 31.30 16.45
N ALA A 289 8.93 30.65 15.30
CA ALA A 289 8.06 30.71 14.12
C ALA A 289 6.89 29.71 14.17
N GLY A 290 6.69 29.00 15.28
CA GLY A 290 5.64 28.00 15.45
C GLY A 290 5.92 26.65 14.78
N ARG A 291 7.14 26.39 14.30
CA ARG A 291 7.48 25.11 13.65
C ARG A 291 7.80 24.04 14.69
N ASN A 292 7.08 22.92 14.62
CA ASN A 292 7.38 21.75 15.44
C ASN A 292 8.65 21.07 14.92
N SER A 293 9.64 20.97 15.79
CA SER A 293 10.95 20.44 15.46
C SER A 293 11.39 19.40 16.49
N LYS A 294 12.19 18.45 16.03
CA LYS A 294 13.01 17.62 16.89
C LYS A 294 14.27 18.40 17.26
N ALA A 295 14.69 18.32 18.52
CA ALA A 295 15.78 19.09 19.08
C ALA A 295 16.78 18.16 19.77
N ALA A 296 18.01 18.11 19.26
CA ALA A 296 19.12 17.48 19.98
C ALA A 296 19.87 18.54 20.78
N LEU A 297 19.89 18.38 22.10
CA LEU A 297 20.57 19.26 23.03
C LEU A 297 21.84 18.58 23.54
N ASN A 298 22.97 19.28 23.48
CA ASN A 298 24.24 18.85 24.04
C ASN A 298 24.80 19.96 24.93
N VAL A 299 25.27 19.59 26.13
CA VAL A 299 25.80 20.54 27.13
C VAL A 299 27.28 20.30 27.29
N PHE A 300 28.06 21.38 27.36
CA PHE A 300 29.51 21.31 27.55
C PHE A 300 30.01 22.51 28.35
N GLU A 301 31.09 22.28 29.09
CA GLU A 301 31.82 23.35 29.74
C GLU A 301 32.60 24.13 28.68
N ILE A 302 32.42 25.46 28.62
CA ILE A 302 33.04 26.28 27.59
C ILE A 302 34.56 26.42 27.82
N TYR A 303 34.98 26.58 29.06
CA TYR A 303 36.39 26.69 29.44
C TYR A 303 36.72 25.63 30.48
N PRO A 304 37.83 24.89 30.31
CA PRO A 304 38.18 23.81 31.24
C PRO A 304 38.34 24.32 32.68
N GLY A 305 37.52 23.82 33.60
CA GLY A 305 37.63 24.06 35.04
C GLY A 305 37.08 25.39 35.54
N LEU A 306 36.39 26.17 34.71
CA LEU A 306 35.75 27.44 35.13
C LEU A 306 34.30 27.24 35.59
N GLY A 307 33.69 26.08 35.31
CA GLY A 307 32.29 25.80 35.67
C GLY A 307 31.27 26.57 34.85
N GLU A 308 31.66 27.19 33.73
CA GLU A 308 30.71 27.81 32.80
C GLU A 308 30.25 26.81 31.74
N TYR A 309 28.94 26.63 31.62
CA TYR A 309 28.34 25.68 30.68
C TYR A 309 27.53 26.37 29.60
N TRP A 310 27.67 25.90 28.36
CA TRP A 310 26.81 26.23 27.25
C TRP A 310 26.04 25.00 26.79
N SER A 311 24.87 25.23 26.21
CA SER A 311 24.05 24.20 25.58
C SER A 311 23.88 24.50 24.12
N VAL A 312 24.30 23.60 23.24
CA VAL A 312 24.04 23.70 21.80
C VAL A 312 22.84 22.83 21.44
N ILE A 313 21.97 23.38 20.60
CA ILE A 313 20.71 22.77 20.19
C ILE A 313 20.71 22.68 18.68
N SER A 314 20.65 21.46 18.14
CA SER A 314 20.42 21.20 16.72
C SER A 314 18.94 20.93 16.51
N LEU A 315 18.28 21.75 15.70
CA LEU A 315 16.85 21.67 15.42
C LEU A 315 16.60 21.15 14.01
N ALA A 316 15.75 20.15 13.84
CA ALA A 316 15.22 19.75 12.54
C ALA A 316 13.69 19.72 12.57
N PRO A 317 13.01 20.39 11.63
CA PRO A 317 11.54 20.34 11.53
C PRO A 317 11.06 18.90 11.26
N PHE A 318 9.98 18.48 11.94
CA PHE A 318 9.37 17.17 11.68
C PHE A 318 8.96 17.01 10.22
N GLU A 319 8.49 18.09 9.59
CA GLU A 319 8.14 18.10 8.17
C GLU A 319 9.30 17.72 7.25
N SER A 320 10.53 18.14 7.57
CA SER A 320 11.72 17.77 6.80
C SER A 320 12.17 16.35 7.08
N ILE A 321 11.98 15.85 8.32
CA ILE A 321 12.30 14.47 8.68
C ILE A 321 11.33 13.49 7.99
N GLU A 322 10.06 13.85 7.91
CA GLU A 322 8.98 13.02 7.34
C GLU A 322 8.81 13.15 5.82
N GLU A 323 9.42 14.16 5.19
CA GLU A 323 9.30 14.40 3.75
C GLU A 323 9.62 13.15 2.89
N PRO A 324 10.69 12.38 3.17
CA PRO A 324 10.98 11.14 2.44
C PRO A 324 9.84 10.11 2.54
N ILE A 325 9.18 10.01 3.70
CA ILE A 325 8.05 9.09 3.93
C ILE A 325 6.85 9.54 3.12
N LYS A 326 6.52 10.83 3.14
CA LYS A 326 5.40 11.40 2.37
C LYS A 326 5.58 11.12 0.88
N LYS A 327 6.80 11.30 0.36
CA LYS A 327 7.14 10.94 -1.03
C LYS A 327 6.98 9.44 -1.30
N LEU A 328 7.49 8.59 -0.41
CA LEU A 328 7.35 7.13 -0.52
C LEU A 328 5.87 6.70 -0.54
N GLN A 329 5.05 7.25 0.36
CA GLN A 329 3.61 6.98 0.43
C GLN A 329 2.89 7.35 -0.87
N ILE A 330 3.16 8.53 -1.42
CA ILE A 330 2.57 8.97 -2.69
C ILE A 330 2.96 8.00 -3.82
N VAL A 331 4.23 7.61 -3.91
CA VAL A 331 4.70 6.65 -4.92
C VAL A 331 4.01 5.30 -4.76
N LEU A 332 3.89 4.78 -3.54
CA LEU A 332 3.22 3.50 -3.28
C LEU A 332 1.73 3.56 -3.61
N ILE A 333 1.04 4.67 -3.31
CA ILE A 333 -0.38 4.86 -3.66
C ILE A 333 -0.56 4.87 -5.17
N ILE A 334 0.27 5.63 -5.91
CA ILE A 334 0.19 5.70 -7.38
C ILE A 334 0.45 4.32 -7.99
N MET A 335 1.53 3.64 -7.57
CA MET A 335 1.85 2.29 -8.03
C MET A 335 0.76 1.27 -7.66
N GLY A 336 0.15 1.43 -6.48
CA GLY A 336 -0.98 0.62 -6.04
C GLY A 336 -2.18 0.77 -6.95
N ILE A 337 -2.58 2.01 -7.27
CA ILE A 337 -3.68 2.30 -8.20
C ILE A 337 -3.40 1.71 -9.58
N LEU A 338 -2.19 1.90 -10.12
CA LEU A 338 -1.80 1.33 -11.42
C LEU A 338 -1.87 -0.20 -11.40
N THR A 339 -1.40 -0.84 -10.33
CA THR A 339 -1.45 -2.30 -10.16
C THR A 339 -2.89 -2.80 -10.11
N ILE A 340 -3.77 -2.10 -9.38
CA ILE A 340 -5.20 -2.43 -9.31
C ILE A 340 -5.85 -2.33 -10.69
N LEU A 341 -5.60 -1.25 -11.43
CA LEU A 341 -6.17 -1.06 -12.77
C LEU A 341 -5.66 -2.12 -13.74
N PHE A 342 -4.36 -2.41 -13.71
CA PHE A 342 -3.72 -3.40 -14.57
C PHE A 342 -4.24 -4.82 -14.30
N THR A 343 -4.27 -5.24 -13.03
CA THR A 343 -4.79 -6.56 -12.64
C THR A 343 -6.29 -6.68 -12.92
N SER A 344 -7.08 -5.65 -12.62
CA SER A 344 -8.52 -5.62 -12.94
C SER A 344 -8.79 -5.77 -14.43
N LEU A 345 -8.00 -5.10 -15.29
CA LEU A 345 -8.10 -5.23 -16.74
C LEU A 345 -7.78 -6.65 -17.21
N ILE A 346 -6.70 -7.25 -16.70
CA ILE A 346 -6.32 -8.63 -17.04
C ILE A 346 -7.43 -9.60 -16.64
N PHE A 347 -7.93 -9.52 -15.40
CA PHE A 347 -9.01 -10.38 -14.94
C PHE A 347 -10.30 -10.15 -15.73
N PHE A 348 -10.64 -8.90 -16.05
CA PHE A 348 -11.80 -8.60 -16.88
C PHE A 348 -11.72 -9.27 -18.26
N VAL A 349 -10.58 -9.15 -18.94
CA VAL A 349 -10.35 -9.78 -20.24
C VAL A 349 -10.40 -11.31 -20.12
N TYR A 350 -9.72 -11.88 -19.12
CA TYR A 350 -9.68 -13.32 -18.89
C TYR A 350 -11.07 -13.89 -18.62
N ILE A 351 -11.82 -13.31 -17.67
CA ILE A 351 -13.15 -13.77 -17.28
C ILE A 351 -14.13 -13.64 -18.45
N ARG A 352 -14.08 -12.54 -19.20
CA ARG A 352 -14.96 -12.32 -20.36
C ARG A 352 -14.65 -13.30 -21.49
N SER A 353 -13.38 -13.49 -21.83
CA SER A 353 -12.94 -14.33 -22.95
C SER A 353 -13.12 -15.82 -22.65
N THR A 354 -12.82 -16.23 -21.42
CA THR A 354 -12.72 -17.65 -21.06
C THR A 354 -13.96 -18.16 -20.35
N ILE A 355 -14.50 -17.44 -19.36
CA ILE A 355 -15.64 -17.95 -18.57
C ILE A 355 -16.98 -17.57 -19.22
N VAL A 356 -17.22 -16.27 -19.41
CA VAL A 356 -18.53 -15.77 -19.89
C VAL A 356 -18.87 -16.31 -21.28
N LYS A 357 -17.89 -16.34 -22.18
CA LYS A 357 -18.07 -16.88 -23.53
C LYS A 357 -18.47 -18.36 -23.52
N ARG A 358 -17.84 -19.18 -22.68
CA ARG A 358 -18.16 -20.61 -22.54
C ARG A 358 -19.54 -20.82 -21.93
N ILE A 359 -19.90 -20.08 -20.88
CA ILE A 359 -21.24 -20.09 -20.28
C ILE A 359 -22.29 -19.74 -21.33
N HIS A 360 -22.05 -18.71 -22.14
CA HIS A 360 -23.00 -18.30 -23.19
C HIS A 360 -23.18 -19.39 -24.24
N HIS A 361 -22.11 -20.04 -24.70
CA HIS A 361 -22.21 -21.16 -25.65
C HIS A 361 -22.97 -22.35 -25.07
N ILE A 362 -22.67 -22.76 -23.83
CA ILE A 362 -23.38 -23.85 -23.15
C ILE A 362 -24.87 -23.50 -22.99
N SER A 363 -25.18 -22.31 -22.48
CA SER A 363 -26.55 -21.85 -22.28
C SER A 363 -27.33 -21.77 -23.59
N HIS A 364 -26.71 -21.26 -24.65
CA HIS A 364 -27.32 -21.20 -25.97
C HIS A 364 -27.63 -22.60 -26.49
N THR A 365 -26.66 -23.54 -26.49
CA THR A 365 -26.90 -24.91 -26.96
C THR A 365 -27.96 -25.63 -26.12
N LEU A 366 -28.00 -25.40 -24.81
CA LEU A 366 -29.01 -25.97 -23.95
C LEU A 366 -30.42 -25.46 -24.27
N PHE A 367 -30.60 -24.15 -24.47
CA PHE A 367 -31.90 -23.61 -24.89
C PHE A 367 -32.30 -24.10 -26.28
N GLU A 368 -31.33 -24.20 -27.19
CA GLU A 368 -31.52 -24.77 -28.51
C GLU A 368 -31.88 -26.26 -28.46
N PHE A 369 -31.43 -27.01 -27.45
CA PHE A 369 -31.85 -28.38 -27.19
C PHE A 369 -33.29 -28.44 -26.65
N PHE A 370 -33.67 -27.56 -25.73
CA PHE A 370 -35.05 -27.50 -25.25
C PHE A 370 -36.05 -27.17 -26.35
N LYS A 371 -35.71 -26.26 -27.27
CA LYS A 371 -36.55 -26.00 -28.45
C LYS A 371 -36.74 -27.24 -29.31
N TYR A 372 -35.71 -28.10 -29.41
CA TYR A 372 -35.78 -29.35 -30.17
C TYR A 372 -36.73 -30.36 -29.49
N LEU A 373 -36.59 -30.53 -28.17
CA LEU A 373 -37.51 -31.33 -27.37
C LEU A 373 -38.97 -30.84 -27.46
N ASN A 374 -39.18 -29.52 -27.50
CA ASN A 374 -40.50 -28.91 -27.61
C ASN A 374 -41.06 -28.89 -29.05
N HIS A 375 -40.38 -29.52 -30.02
CA HIS A 375 -40.77 -29.53 -31.43
C HIS A 375 -40.84 -28.15 -32.09
N GLU A 376 -40.24 -27.11 -31.49
CA GLU A 376 -40.12 -25.76 -32.06
C GLU A 376 -39.09 -25.72 -33.21
N ARG A 377 -38.29 -26.78 -33.34
CA ARG A 377 -37.30 -27.00 -34.39
C ARG A 377 -37.24 -28.47 -34.76
N LYS A 378 -36.93 -28.76 -36.02
CA LYS A 378 -36.92 -30.13 -36.56
C LYS A 378 -35.62 -30.90 -36.33
N ASN A 379 -34.49 -30.20 -36.33
CA ASN A 379 -33.17 -30.82 -36.27
C ASN A 379 -32.55 -30.62 -34.89
N ALA A 380 -31.87 -31.65 -34.36
CA ALA A 380 -31.09 -31.52 -33.13
C ALA A 380 -30.05 -30.38 -33.22
N PRO A 381 -29.73 -29.69 -32.12
CA PRO A 381 -28.66 -28.71 -32.09
C PRO A 381 -27.29 -29.32 -32.39
N THR A 382 -26.42 -28.52 -33.00
CA THR A 382 -25.02 -28.92 -33.21
C THR A 382 -24.35 -29.18 -31.85
N PRO A 383 -23.68 -30.34 -31.67
CA PRO A 383 -22.98 -30.64 -30.44
C PRO A 383 -21.92 -29.59 -30.07
N LEU A 384 -21.78 -29.33 -28.77
CA LEU A 384 -20.72 -28.47 -28.25
C LEU A 384 -19.34 -29.07 -28.56
N LYS A 385 -18.42 -28.25 -29.08
CA LYS A 385 -17.01 -28.66 -29.19
C LYS A 385 -16.35 -28.58 -27.81
N ILE A 386 -16.06 -29.73 -27.22
CA ILE A 386 -15.41 -29.80 -25.92
C ILE A 386 -13.90 -29.56 -26.10
N VAL A 387 -13.41 -28.47 -25.51
CA VAL A 387 -12.00 -28.03 -25.61
C VAL A 387 -11.29 -27.99 -24.26
N ALA A 388 -12.01 -28.26 -23.17
CA ALA A 388 -11.50 -28.21 -21.80
C ALA A 388 -11.98 -29.43 -21.01
N GLN A 389 -11.20 -29.83 -20.00
CA GLN A 389 -11.49 -30.92 -19.06
C GLN A 389 -11.90 -30.37 -17.68
N ASP A 390 -12.37 -29.12 -17.63
CA ASP A 390 -12.91 -28.47 -16.43
C ASP A 390 -14.41 -28.77 -16.28
N GLU A 391 -15.04 -28.23 -15.24
CA GLU A 391 -16.47 -28.46 -14.94
C GLU A 391 -17.38 -28.04 -16.11
N PHE A 392 -16.98 -27.04 -16.88
CA PHE A 392 -17.71 -26.64 -18.10
C PHE A 392 -17.56 -27.67 -19.23
N GLY A 393 -16.39 -28.31 -19.34
CA GLY A 393 -16.18 -29.44 -20.23
C GLY A 393 -17.06 -30.63 -19.89
N GLU A 394 -17.13 -30.99 -18.62
CA GLU A 394 -18.00 -32.07 -18.12
C GLU A 394 -19.48 -31.80 -18.39
N MET A 395 -19.96 -30.59 -18.08
CA MET A 395 -21.32 -30.16 -18.43
C MET A 395 -21.59 -30.26 -19.94
N GLY A 396 -20.63 -29.82 -20.76
CA GLY A 396 -20.77 -29.88 -22.22
C GLY A 396 -20.84 -31.32 -22.75
N MET A 397 -20.04 -32.24 -22.19
CA MET A 397 -20.10 -33.67 -22.55
C MET A 397 -21.45 -34.28 -22.19
N ALA A 398 -21.93 -34.04 -20.97
CA ALA A 398 -23.22 -34.53 -20.52
C ALA A 398 -24.38 -33.99 -21.40
N ILE A 399 -24.34 -32.70 -21.78
CA ILE A 399 -25.33 -32.11 -22.69
C ILE A 399 -25.29 -32.80 -24.06
N ASN A 400 -24.10 -32.99 -24.64
CA ASN A 400 -23.96 -33.64 -25.95
C ASN A 400 -24.48 -35.09 -25.94
N GLU A 401 -24.16 -35.85 -24.89
CA GLU A 401 -24.64 -37.23 -24.74
C GLU A 401 -26.16 -37.29 -24.67
N ASN A 402 -26.78 -36.38 -23.91
CA ASN A 402 -28.25 -36.29 -23.81
C ASN A 402 -28.89 -35.84 -25.12
N ILE A 403 -28.28 -34.90 -25.86
CA ILE A 403 -28.75 -34.53 -27.21
C ILE A 403 -28.78 -35.77 -28.11
N GLN A 404 -27.69 -36.53 -28.14
CA GLN A 404 -27.57 -37.72 -28.99
C GLN A 404 -28.58 -38.80 -28.59
N LYS A 405 -28.68 -39.14 -27.30
CA LYS A 405 -29.63 -40.14 -26.79
C LYS A 405 -31.08 -39.74 -27.12
N THR A 406 -31.42 -38.47 -26.91
CA THR A 406 -32.78 -37.95 -27.18
C THR A 406 -33.09 -37.94 -28.67
N GLN A 407 -32.14 -37.54 -29.53
CA GLN A 407 -32.33 -37.58 -30.98
C GLN A 407 -32.60 -39.01 -31.46
N GLN A 408 -31.80 -39.98 -31.02
CA GLN A 408 -31.99 -41.39 -31.37
C GLN A 408 -33.33 -41.93 -30.85
N GLY A 409 -33.74 -41.54 -29.64
CA GLY A 409 -35.03 -41.93 -29.08
C GLY A 409 -36.22 -41.36 -29.86
N LEU A 410 -36.19 -40.06 -30.21
CA LEU A 410 -37.23 -39.42 -31.00
C LEU A 410 -37.33 -39.99 -32.42
N ASP A 411 -36.19 -40.33 -33.04
CA ASP A 411 -36.19 -40.99 -34.36
C ASP A 411 -36.80 -42.40 -34.30
N GLN A 412 -36.56 -43.16 -33.22
CA GLN A 412 -37.20 -44.47 -32.98
C GLN A 412 -38.70 -44.32 -32.77
N ASP A 413 -39.11 -43.34 -31.95
CA ASP A 413 -40.53 -43.03 -31.71
C ASP A 413 -41.25 -42.64 -33.00
N ALA A 414 -40.63 -41.79 -33.83
CA ALA A 414 -41.21 -41.37 -35.10
C ALA A 414 -41.42 -42.56 -36.06
N ARG A 415 -40.48 -43.49 -36.15
CA ARG A 415 -40.62 -44.71 -36.97
C ARG A 415 -41.71 -45.63 -36.45
N ALA A 416 -41.81 -45.80 -35.13
CA ALA A 416 -42.89 -46.60 -34.53
C ALA A 416 -44.26 -45.99 -34.81
N VAL A 417 -44.39 -44.65 -34.73
CA VAL A 417 -45.63 -43.95 -35.11
C VAL A 417 -45.93 -44.11 -36.60
N GLU A 418 -44.93 -43.97 -37.48
CA GLU A 418 -45.10 -44.19 -38.93
C GLU A 418 -45.58 -45.61 -39.24
N GLN A 419 -44.96 -46.63 -38.63
CA GLN A 419 -45.39 -48.02 -38.79
C GLN A 419 -46.78 -48.26 -38.20
N SER A 420 -47.14 -47.60 -37.09
CA SER A 420 -48.48 -47.67 -36.50
C SER A 420 -49.53 -47.15 -37.48
N VAL A 421 -49.23 -46.03 -38.17
CA VAL A 421 -50.10 -45.49 -39.23
C VAL A 421 -50.22 -46.44 -40.42
N LEU A 422 -49.11 -47.06 -40.85
CA LEU A 422 -49.14 -48.03 -41.94
C LEU A 422 -49.92 -49.29 -41.56
N THR A 423 -49.72 -49.81 -40.35
CA THR A 423 -50.44 -50.97 -39.82
C THR A 423 -51.94 -50.69 -39.76
N ALA A 424 -52.34 -49.51 -39.28
CA ALA A 424 -53.74 -49.08 -39.28
C ALA A 424 -54.36 -49.08 -40.69
N LYS A 425 -53.61 -48.65 -41.72
CA LYS A 425 -54.06 -48.72 -43.12
C LYS A 425 -54.17 -50.15 -43.65
N THR A 426 -53.27 -51.05 -43.26
CA THR A 426 -53.35 -52.47 -43.64
C THR A 426 -54.58 -53.12 -43.02
N ILE A 427 -54.89 -52.80 -41.76
CA ILE A 427 -56.10 -53.24 -41.08
C ILE A 427 -57.35 -52.70 -41.79
N GLU A 428 -57.35 -51.43 -42.21
CA GLU A 428 -58.43 -50.83 -43.00
C GLU A 428 -58.68 -51.59 -44.32
N SER A 429 -57.63 -52.17 -44.93
CA SER A 429 -57.76 -53.01 -46.13
C SER A 429 -58.24 -54.45 -45.86
N GLY A 430 -58.51 -54.80 -44.60
CA GLY A 430 -59.09 -56.08 -44.21
C GLY A 430 -58.11 -57.17 -43.77
N ASP A 431 -56.81 -56.87 -43.70
CA ASP A 431 -55.78 -57.81 -43.22
C ASP A 431 -55.49 -57.59 -41.72
N PHE A 432 -55.98 -58.51 -40.89
CA PHE A 432 -55.80 -58.49 -39.44
C PHE A 432 -54.54 -59.23 -38.98
N LYS A 433 -53.69 -59.73 -39.89
CA LYS A 433 -52.37 -60.27 -39.54
C LYS A 433 -51.32 -59.17 -39.32
N ALA A 434 -51.60 -57.94 -39.73
CA ALA A 434 -50.68 -56.82 -39.59
C ALA A 434 -50.35 -56.55 -38.11
N ARG A 435 -49.08 -56.32 -37.77
CA ARG A 435 -48.63 -55.99 -36.41
C ARG A 435 -47.59 -54.89 -36.44
N ILE A 436 -47.58 -54.06 -35.40
CA ILE A 436 -46.56 -53.05 -35.18
C ILE A 436 -45.34 -53.77 -34.58
N THR A 437 -44.21 -53.75 -35.27
CA THR A 437 -42.99 -54.48 -34.86
C THR A 437 -41.88 -53.56 -34.37
N GLU A 438 -41.81 -52.32 -34.89
CA GLU A 438 -40.92 -51.27 -34.42
C GLU A 438 -41.11 -51.05 -32.91
N THR A 439 -40.02 -50.82 -32.20
CA THR A 439 -40.05 -50.65 -30.75
C THR A 439 -39.74 -49.19 -30.44
N PRO A 440 -40.73 -48.39 -30.01
CA PRO A 440 -40.50 -47.00 -29.64
C PRO A 440 -39.62 -46.91 -28.40
N HIS A 441 -38.90 -45.80 -28.28
CA HIS A 441 -38.10 -45.47 -27.10
C HIS A 441 -38.98 -44.97 -25.95
N ASN A 442 -40.06 -44.23 -26.26
CA ASN A 442 -41.01 -43.74 -25.29
C ASN A 442 -41.83 -44.91 -24.71
N PRO A 443 -41.78 -45.15 -23.38
CA PRO A 443 -42.51 -46.24 -22.74
C PRO A 443 -44.02 -46.21 -22.99
N GLN A 444 -44.62 -45.02 -23.11
CA GLN A 444 -46.06 -44.85 -23.37
C GLN A 444 -46.42 -45.25 -24.81
N LEU A 445 -45.55 -44.95 -25.78
CA LEU A 445 -45.75 -45.43 -27.16
C LEU A 445 -45.56 -46.95 -27.24
N ASN A 446 -44.67 -47.51 -26.42
CA ASN A 446 -44.49 -48.96 -26.37
C ASN A 446 -45.72 -49.65 -25.77
N GLU A 447 -46.27 -49.11 -24.69
CA GLU A 447 -47.55 -49.58 -24.14
C GLU A 447 -48.68 -49.49 -25.18
N LEU A 448 -48.75 -48.37 -25.93
CA LEU A 448 -49.73 -48.22 -27.01
C LEU A 448 -49.56 -49.29 -28.09
N LYS A 449 -48.33 -49.59 -28.52
CA LYS A 449 -48.04 -50.70 -29.44
C LYS A 449 -48.58 -52.03 -28.92
N GLU A 450 -48.27 -52.38 -27.67
CA GLU A 450 -48.70 -53.66 -27.10
C GLU A 450 -50.23 -53.77 -27.01
N VAL A 451 -50.90 -52.68 -26.60
CA VAL A 451 -52.38 -52.63 -26.56
C VAL A 451 -52.97 -52.76 -27.97
N LEU A 452 -52.40 -52.08 -28.97
CA LEU A 452 -52.85 -52.19 -30.36
C LEU A 452 -52.63 -53.59 -30.94
N ASN A 453 -51.46 -54.19 -30.70
CA ASN A 453 -51.18 -55.55 -31.16
C ASN A 453 -52.08 -56.59 -30.49
N HIS A 454 -52.35 -56.46 -29.18
CA HIS A 454 -53.28 -57.33 -28.49
C HIS A 454 -54.72 -57.17 -29.01
N MET A 455 -55.15 -55.94 -29.31
CA MET A 455 -56.44 -55.69 -29.96
C MET A 455 -56.52 -56.44 -31.30
N LEU A 456 -55.42 -56.48 -32.07
CA LEU A 456 -55.38 -57.19 -33.35
C LEU A 456 -55.35 -58.70 -33.19
N ASP A 457 -54.69 -59.22 -32.15
CA ASP A 457 -54.77 -60.63 -31.78
C ASP A 457 -56.21 -61.02 -31.45
N ASP A 458 -56.90 -60.20 -30.63
CA ASP A 458 -58.31 -60.38 -30.29
C ASP A 458 -59.23 -60.35 -31.53
N LEU A 459 -58.98 -59.41 -32.47
CA LEU A 459 -59.74 -59.30 -33.72
C LEU A 459 -59.50 -60.51 -34.63
N GLN A 460 -58.25 -60.96 -34.74
CA GLN A 460 -57.90 -62.12 -35.54
C GLN A 460 -58.49 -63.42 -34.97
N GLU A 461 -58.49 -63.59 -33.65
CA GLU A 461 -59.08 -64.76 -32.98
C GLU A 461 -60.61 -64.75 -33.07
N LYS A 462 -61.26 -63.59 -32.89
CA LYS A 462 -62.74 -63.52 -32.87
C LYS A 462 -63.35 -63.46 -34.26
N ILE A 463 -62.76 -62.71 -35.18
CA ILE A 463 -63.30 -62.50 -36.52
C ILE A 463 -62.60 -63.45 -37.49
N GLY A 464 -61.31 -63.25 -37.70
CA GLY A 464 -60.55 -63.94 -38.73
C GLY A 464 -59.35 -63.14 -39.15
N SER A 465 -58.48 -63.78 -39.92
CA SER A 465 -57.20 -63.21 -40.30
C SER A 465 -57.28 -62.32 -41.54
N ASP A 466 -58.24 -62.57 -42.43
CA ASP A 466 -58.51 -61.75 -43.60
C ASP A 466 -60.02 -61.59 -43.80
N THR A 467 -60.54 -60.38 -43.54
CA THR A 467 -61.97 -60.12 -43.68
C THR A 467 -62.44 -60.13 -45.13
N ASN A 468 -61.53 -59.95 -46.10
CA ASN A 468 -61.89 -60.02 -47.51
C ASN A 468 -62.23 -61.46 -47.91
N GLU A 469 -61.52 -62.45 -47.38
CA GLU A 469 -61.84 -63.86 -47.61
C GLU A 469 -63.16 -64.27 -46.95
N ILE A 470 -63.45 -63.75 -45.76
CA ILE A 470 -64.78 -63.92 -45.12
C ILE A 470 -65.86 -63.33 -46.03
N SER A 471 -65.65 -62.12 -46.54
CA SER A 471 -66.60 -61.45 -47.44
C SER A 471 -66.82 -62.26 -48.72
N ARG A 472 -65.77 -62.79 -49.35
CA ARG A 472 -65.86 -63.62 -50.57
C ARG A 472 -66.73 -64.86 -50.36
N VAL A 473 -66.58 -65.54 -49.21
CA VAL A 473 -67.36 -66.74 -48.88
C VAL A 473 -68.80 -66.37 -48.59
N PHE A 474 -69.05 -65.30 -47.82
CA PHE A 474 -70.41 -64.79 -47.61
C PHE A 474 -71.09 -64.40 -48.92
N ASP A 475 -70.41 -63.71 -49.82
CA ASP A 475 -70.95 -63.34 -51.13
C ASP A 475 -71.35 -64.58 -51.94
N SER A 476 -70.54 -65.64 -51.91
CA SER A 476 -70.88 -66.93 -52.55
C SER A 476 -72.16 -67.53 -51.94
N TYR A 477 -72.27 -67.50 -50.60
CA TYR A 477 -73.42 -68.04 -49.88
C TYR A 477 -74.70 -67.24 -50.18
N THR A 478 -74.61 -65.92 -50.37
CA THR A 478 -75.75 -65.10 -50.80
C THR A 478 -76.27 -65.47 -52.19
N GLN A 479 -75.42 -66.05 -53.04
CA GLN A 479 -75.77 -66.55 -54.37
C GLN A 479 -76.23 -68.02 -54.35
N LEU A 480 -76.49 -68.56 -53.16
CA LEU A 480 -76.86 -69.98 -52.93
C LEU A 480 -75.76 -70.98 -53.31
N ASP A 481 -74.51 -70.52 -53.48
CA ASP A 481 -73.35 -71.38 -53.72
C ASP A 481 -72.61 -71.63 -52.41
N PHE A 482 -72.87 -72.79 -51.80
CA PHE A 482 -72.24 -73.23 -50.55
C PHE A 482 -70.99 -74.10 -50.77
N THR A 483 -70.41 -74.11 -51.97
CA THR A 483 -69.19 -74.90 -52.25
C THR A 483 -67.92 -74.23 -51.75
N THR A 484 -67.95 -72.92 -51.52
CA THR A 484 -66.79 -72.16 -51.03
C THR A 484 -66.65 -72.22 -49.51
N GLU A 485 -65.41 -72.05 -49.06
CA GLU A 485 -65.04 -71.99 -47.65
C GLU A 485 -63.86 -71.03 -47.45
N VAL A 486 -63.72 -70.51 -46.24
CA VAL A 486 -62.55 -69.74 -45.82
C VAL A 486 -61.43 -70.73 -45.56
N LYS A 487 -60.35 -70.66 -46.34
CA LYS A 487 -59.20 -71.55 -46.15
C LYS A 487 -58.43 -71.12 -44.91
N ASP A 488 -57.88 -72.11 -44.18
CA ASP A 488 -57.12 -71.89 -42.94
C ASP A 488 -57.88 -71.06 -41.89
N ALA A 489 -59.22 -71.27 -41.84
CA ALA A 489 -60.11 -70.61 -40.89
C ALA A 489 -59.63 -70.83 -39.46
N SER A 490 -59.22 -69.74 -38.83
CA SER A 490 -58.66 -69.71 -37.48
C SER A 490 -59.47 -68.80 -36.56
N GLY A 491 -60.09 -67.76 -37.11
CA GLY A 491 -60.99 -66.89 -36.37
C GLY A 491 -62.36 -67.54 -36.13
N ARG A 492 -63.01 -67.17 -35.03
CA ARG A 492 -64.31 -67.74 -34.67
C ARG A 492 -65.37 -67.49 -35.75
N VAL A 493 -65.41 -66.31 -36.39
CA VAL A 493 -66.34 -66.05 -37.50
C VAL A 493 -65.98 -66.90 -38.71
N GLU A 494 -64.71 -66.99 -39.12
CA GLU A 494 -64.29 -67.87 -40.23
C GLU A 494 -64.73 -69.33 -40.04
N VAL A 495 -64.46 -69.90 -38.85
CA VAL A 495 -64.79 -71.29 -38.52
C VAL A 495 -66.30 -71.52 -38.51
N VAL A 496 -67.07 -70.60 -37.89
CA VAL A 496 -68.53 -70.70 -37.86
C VAL A 496 -69.12 -70.57 -39.27
N THR A 497 -68.57 -69.70 -40.11
CA THR A 497 -68.96 -69.57 -41.52
C THR A 497 -68.81 -70.88 -42.28
N ASN A 498 -67.64 -71.52 -42.17
CA ASN A 498 -67.40 -72.82 -42.82
C ASN A 498 -68.32 -73.92 -42.27
N THR A 499 -68.51 -73.97 -40.95
CA THR A 499 -69.40 -74.94 -40.28
C THR A 499 -70.84 -74.76 -40.76
N LEU A 500 -71.31 -73.52 -40.88
CA LEU A 500 -72.65 -73.21 -41.37
C LEU A 500 -72.81 -73.64 -42.84
N GLY A 501 -71.81 -73.35 -43.68
CA GLY A 501 -71.79 -73.81 -45.07
C GLY A 501 -71.84 -75.34 -45.19
N GLU A 502 -71.11 -76.05 -44.34
CA GLU A 502 -71.13 -77.51 -44.27
C GLU A 502 -72.49 -78.05 -43.83
N GLU A 503 -73.09 -77.50 -42.77
CA GLU A 503 -74.42 -77.91 -42.31
C GLU A 503 -75.51 -77.62 -43.36
N ILE A 504 -75.41 -76.51 -44.10
CA ILE A 504 -76.31 -76.22 -45.23
C ILE A 504 -76.10 -77.25 -46.34
N ARG A 505 -74.86 -77.57 -46.73
CA ARG A 505 -74.58 -78.63 -47.73
C ARG A 505 -75.13 -79.98 -47.29
N LYS A 506 -74.97 -80.34 -46.01
CA LYS A 506 -75.50 -81.57 -45.44
C LYS A 506 -77.03 -81.60 -45.46
N MET A 507 -77.68 -80.49 -45.11
CA MET A 507 -79.13 -80.34 -45.20
C MET A 507 -79.62 -80.50 -46.64
N LEU A 508 -78.96 -79.83 -47.61
CA LEU A 508 -79.28 -79.93 -49.03
C LEU A 508 -79.05 -81.34 -49.59
N SER A 509 -77.95 -81.99 -49.21
CA SER A 509 -77.65 -83.38 -49.59
C SER A 509 -78.64 -84.38 -48.98
N THR A 510 -79.03 -84.18 -47.72
CA THR A 510 -80.07 -85.00 -47.06
C THR A 510 -81.43 -84.78 -47.72
N SER A 511 -81.78 -83.54 -48.06
CA SER A 511 -83.00 -83.21 -48.81
C SER A 511 -83.00 -83.85 -50.20
N ALA A 512 -81.87 -83.84 -50.90
CA ALA A 512 -81.71 -84.54 -52.18
C ALA A 512 -81.83 -86.07 -52.02
N ALA A 513 -81.26 -86.66 -50.96
CA ALA A 513 -81.41 -88.07 -50.65
C ALA A 513 -82.87 -88.44 -50.35
N PHE A 514 -83.60 -87.63 -49.55
CA PHE A 514 -85.04 -87.81 -49.34
C PHE A 514 -85.83 -87.72 -50.65
N ALA A 515 -85.52 -86.74 -51.51
CA ALA A 515 -86.16 -86.61 -52.82
C ALA A 515 -85.89 -87.84 -53.71
N GLN A 516 -84.69 -88.41 -53.63
CA GLN A 516 -84.30 -89.61 -54.37
C GLN A 516 -84.96 -90.87 -53.83
N THR A 517 -85.04 -91.06 -52.50
CA THR A 517 -85.80 -92.16 -51.89
C THR A 517 -87.29 -92.06 -52.19
N LEU A 518 -87.86 -90.84 -52.15
CA LEU A 518 -89.26 -90.61 -52.55
C LEU A 518 -89.47 -90.93 -54.04
N GLY A 519 -88.49 -90.61 -54.89
CA GLY A 519 -88.48 -91.00 -56.30
C GLY A 519 -88.42 -92.52 -56.51
N GLU A 520 -87.55 -93.22 -55.78
CA GLU A 520 -87.45 -94.69 -55.80
C GLU A 520 -88.72 -95.37 -55.28
N GLU A 521 -89.32 -94.88 -54.19
CA GLU A 521 -90.59 -95.40 -53.69
C GLU A 521 -91.74 -95.15 -54.67
N ALA A 522 -91.80 -93.96 -55.29
CA ALA A 522 -92.80 -93.67 -56.32
C ALA A 522 -92.65 -94.57 -57.55
N GLN A 523 -91.41 -94.89 -57.94
CA GLN A 523 -91.11 -95.78 -59.06
C GLN A 523 -91.43 -97.25 -58.73
N ASN A 524 -91.11 -97.71 -57.51
CA ASN A 524 -91.51 -99.03 -57.01
C ASN A 524 -93.04 -99.18 -56.95
N LEU A 525 -93.78 -98.11 -56.61
CA LEU A 525 -95.25 -98.11 -56.61
C LEU A 525 -95.83 -98.22 -58.03
N GLN A 526 -95.14 -97.64 -59.02
CA GLN A 526 -95.53 -97.68 -60.44
C GLN A 526 -95.29 -99.05 -61.08
N GLU A 527 -94.29 -99.81 -60.61
CA GLU A 527 -94.01 -101.19 -61.07
C GLU A 527 -94.93 -102.24 -60.43
N ALA A 528 -95.67 -101.90 -59.37
CA ALA A 528 -96.59 -102.79 -58.66
C ALA A 528 -98.05 -102.79 -59.19
N VAL A 529 -98.31 -102.19 -60.36
CA VAL A 529 -99.65 -102.05 -60.99
C VAL A 529 -99.72 -102.68 -62.37
#